data_AF-A0A5S4F1Q2-F1
#
_entry.id   AF-A0A5S4F1Q2-F1
#
_cell.length_a   1.000
_cell.length_b   1.000
_cell.length_c   1.000
_cell.angle_alpha   90.00
_cell.angle_beta   90.00
_cell.angle_gamma   90.00
#
_symmetry.space_group_name_H-M   'P 1'
#
loop_
_entity.id
_entity.type
_entity.pdbx_description
1 polymer ?
#
loop_
_entity_poly.entity_id
_entity_poly.type
_entity_poly.pdbx_seq_one_letter_code
_entity_poly.pdbx_strand_id
1 'polypeptide(L)' 'PTPTPTPTVTPTVPPVCFTASNYAHTQAGRAHQSGGYAYANGSNQAMGLWNTFVTTTLKQTGPNHYVVATTSC' A
#
# COMPACT_ATOMS: atom_id res chain seq x y z
N PRO A 1 26.78 -14.93 -33.27
CA PRO A 1 25.60 -15.28 -32.44
C PRO A 1 25.43 -14.26 -31.30
N THR A 2 24.44 -13.37 -31.44
CA THR A 2 24.12 -12.32 -30.46
C THR A 2 23.14 -12.90 -29.43
N PRO A 3 23.37 -12.79 -28.10
CA PRO A 3 22.41 -13.25 -27.11
C PRO A 3 21.18 -12.34 -27.10
N THR A 4 20.00 -12.92 -27.30
CA THR A 4 18.69 -12.27 -27.14
C THR A 4 18.47 -11.90 -25.67
N PRO A 5 17.98 -10.69 -25.34
CA PRO A 5 17.63 -10.36 -23.95
C PRO A 5 16.46 -11.23 -23.48
N THR A 6 16.69 -12.03 -22.44
CA THR A 6 15.65 -12.77 -21.73
C THR A 6 14.67 -11.76 -21.10
N PRO A 7 13.34 -11.91 -21.27
CA PRO A 7 12.40 -11.09 -20.54
C PRO A 7 12.59 -11.38 -19.05
N THR A 8 13.07 -10.40 -18.30
CA THR A 8 13.04 -10.46 -16.83
C THR A 8 11.57 -10.41 -16.46
N VAL A 9 11.01 -11.56 -16.09
CA VAL A 9 9.67 -11.65 -15.53
C VAL A 9 9.79 -10.96 -14.17
N THR A 10 9.52 -9.65 -14.12
CA THR A 10 9.31 -8.98 -12.85
C THR A 10 8.20 -9.77 -12.16
N PRO A 11 8.40 -10.32 -10.95
CA PRO A 11 7.31 -10.95 -10.24
C PRO A 11 6.26 -9.87 -10.03
N THR A 12 5.19 -9.94 -10.82
CA THR A 12 3.97 -9.20 -10.58
C THR A 12 3.39 -9.80 -9.30
N VAL A 13 3.86 -9.30 -8.16
CA VAL A 13 3.32 -9.66 -6.85
C VAL A 13 1.82 -9.44 -6.96
N PRO A 14 0.99 -10.48 -6.81
CA PRO A 14 -0.45 -10.31 -6.86
C PRO A 14 -0.82 -9.26 -5.83
N PRO A 15 -1.70 -8.30 -6.16
CA PRO A 15 -1.95 -7.17 -5.28
C PRO A 15 -2.45 -7.67 -3.93
N VAL A 16 -1.65 -7.47 -2.88
CA VAL A 16 -1.97 -7.93 -1.52
C VAL A 16 -2.77 -6.86 -0.82
N CYS A 17 -3.83 -7.26 -0.13
CA CYS A 17 -4.71 -6.31 0.50
C CYS A 17 -4.70 -6.46 2.01
N PHE A 18 -4.56 -5.32 2.65
CA PHE A 18 -4.41 -5.18 4.08
C PHE A 18 -5.55 -4.32 4.58
N THR A 19 -6.46 -4.93 5.32
CA THR A 19 -7.51 -4.22 6.04
C THR A 19 -7.08 -4.11 7.49
N ALA A 20 -6.80 -2.89 7.93
CA ALA A 20 -6.39 -2.62 9.31
C ALA A 20 -6.69 -1.17 9.67
N SER A 21 -6.57 -0.84 10.96
CA SER A 21 -6.69 0.55 11.41
C SER A 21 -5.55 1.42 10.88
N ASN A 22 -5.77 2.72 10.74
CA ASN A 22 -4.74 3.68 10.29
C ASN A 22 -3.47 3.62 11.15
N TYR A 23 -3.62 3.42 12.45
CA TYR A 23 -2.48 3.17 13.35
C TYR A 23 -1.72 1.86 13.01
N ALA A 24 -2.44 0.77 12.74
CA ALA A 24 -1.81 -0.51 12.43
C ALA A 24 -1.09 -0.48 11.07
N HIS A 25 -1.60 0.29 10.10
CA HIS A 25 -0.93 0.49 8.80
C HIS A 25 0.38 1.24 8.92
N THR A 26 0.40 2.29 9.74
CA THR A 26 1.62 3.07 9.99
C THR A 26 2.66 2.25 10.74
N GLN A 27 2.26 1.52 11.77
CA GLN A 27 3.16 0.61 12.51
C GLN A 27 3.72 -0.51 11.61
N ALA A 28 2.92 -1.01 10.66
CA ALA A 28 3.36 -2.03 9.71
C ALA A 28 4.15 -1.47 8.51
N GLY A 29 4.41 -0.16 8.44
CA GLY A 29 5.13 0.46 7.32
C GLY A 29 4.34 0.54 6.01
N ARG A 30 3.01 0.38 6.06
CA ARG A 30 2.10 0.49 4.91
C ARG A 30 1.59 1.91 4.67
N ALA A 31 1.57 2.73 5.73
CA ALA A 31 1.16 4.12 5.71
C ALA A 31 2.13 5.02 6.49
N HIS A 32 2.03 6.33 6.34
CA HIS A 32 2.69 7.32 7.18
C HIS A 32 1.68 8.32 7.74
N GLN A 33 1.92 8.82 8.94
CA GLN A 33 1.08 9.82 9.58
C GLN A 33 1.70 11.20 9.48
N SER A 34 0.90 12.20 9.11
CA SER A 34 1.30 13.60 9.03
C SER A 34 0.13 14.50 9.42
N GLY A 35 0.39 15.48 10.29
CA GLY A 35 -0.63 16.45 10.73
C GLY A 35 -1.89 15.83 11.36
N GLY A 36 -1.80 14.62 11.94
CA GLY A 36 -2.94 13.90 12.54
C GLY A 36 -3.73 13.01 11.57
N TYR A 37 -3.34 12.95 10.29
CA TYR A 37 -3.93 12.09 9.27
C TYR A 37 -2.96 10.99 8.86
N ALA A 38 -3.50 9.86 8.40
CA ALA A 38 -2.73 8.77 7.81
C ALA A 38 -2.81 8.84 6.28
N TYR A 39 -1.69 8.54 5.64
CA TYR A 39 -1.51 8.57 4.20
C TYR A 39 -0.88 7.24 3.75
N ALA A 40 -1.37 6.68 2.64
CA ALA A 40 -0.82 5.44 2.11
C ALA A 40 0.61 5.65 1.58
N ASN A 41 1.53 4.74 1.90
CA ASN A 41 2.91 4.83 1.40
C ASN A 41 2.93 4.56 -0.11
N GLY A 42 3.62 5.40 -0.87
CA GLY A 42 3.67 5.33 -2.33
C GLY A 42 2.61 6.19 -3.02
N SER A 43 1.32 6.00 -2.72
CA SER A 43 0.25 6.79 -3.38
C SER A 43 -0.07 8.12 -2.71
N ASN A 44 0.34 8.31 -1.45
CA ASN A 44 0.00 9.46 -0.61
C ASN A 44 -1.51 9.75 -0.52
N GLN A 45 -2.37 8.75 -0.77
CA GLN A 45 -3.81 8.91 -0.56
C GLN A 45 -4.12 9.05 0.92
N ALA A 46 -4.91 10.07 1.26
CA ALA A 46 -5.42 10.26 2.60
C ALA A 46 -6.35 9.10 2.98
N MET A 47 -6.01 8.41 4.06
CA MET A 47 -6.78 7.30 4.66
C MET A 47 -7.77 7.80 5.72
N GLY A 48 -7.62 9.06 6.15
CA GLY A 48 -8.40 9.67 7.23
C GLY A 48 -7.55 9.87 8.48
N LEU A 49 -8.22 10.04 9.63
CA LEU A 49 -7.56 10.31 10.91
C LEU A 49 -6.63 9.16 11.32
N TRP A 50 -5.44 9.50 11.82
CA TRP A 50 -4.51 8.52 12.38
C TRP A 50 -4.98 8.06 13.76
N ASN A 51 -5.80 7.02 13.79
CA ASN A 51 -6.28 6.39 15.02
C ASN A 51 -6.53 4.88 14.80
N THR A 52 -6.93 4.18 15.86
CA THR A 52 -7.30 2.76 15.81
C THR A 52 -8.77 2.52 15.45
N PHE A 53 -9.62 3.56 15.56
CA PHE A 53 -11.05 3.49 15.27
C PHE A 53 -11.37 3.55 13.77
N VAL A 54 -10.52 4.19 12.98
CA VAL A 54 -10.64 4.33 11.53
C VAL A 54 -9.89 3.18 10.89
N THR A 55 -10.66 2.30 10.26
CA THR A 55 -10.18 1.17 9.48
C THR A 55 -10.17 1.55 8.01
N THR A 56 -9.07 1.27 7.34
CA THR A 56 -8.91 1.53 5.92
C THR A 56 -8.29 0.31 5.27
N THR A 57 -8.67 0.05 4.03
CA THR A 57 -8.09 -1.05 3.26
C THR A 57 -7.02 -0.48 2.34
N LEU A 58 -5.81 -1.02 2.45
CA LEU A 58 -4.69 -0.71 1.56
C LEU A 58 -4.44 -1.89 0.63
N LYS A 59 -4.37 -1.59 -0.66
CA LYS A 59 -3.97 -2.54 -1.70
C LYS A 59 -2.54 -2.25 -2.09
N GLN A 60 -1.65 -3.20 -1.85
CA GLN A 60 -0.27 -3.16 -2.30
C GLN A 60 -0.24 -3.46 -3.79
N THR A 61 0.08 -2.46 -4.62
CA THR A 61 0.22 -2.62 -6.08
C THR A 61 1.67 -2.77 -6.52
N GLY A 62 2.62 -2.56 -5.62
CA GLY A 62 4.04 -2.78 -5.86
C GLY A 62 4.86 -2.74 -4.57
N PRO A 63 6.20 -2.88 -4.67
CA PRO A 63 7.10 -2.74 -3.53
C PRO A 63 6.96 -1.34 -2.92
N ASN A 64 6.57 -1.24 -1.65
CA ASN A 64 6.30 0.02 -0.94
C ASN A 64 5.25 0.94 -1.60
N HIS A 65 4.41 0.41 -2.49
CA HIS A 65 3.35 1.17 -3.16
C HIS A 65 1.98 0.62 -2.76
N TYR A 66 1.27 1.39 -1.93
CA TYR A 66 -0.03 1.08 -1.37
C TYR A 66 -1.04 2.13 -1.84
N VAL A 67 -2.20 1.68 -2.28
CA VAL A 67 -3.33 2.54 -2.65
C VAL A 67 -4.51 2.26 -1.74
N VAL A 68 -5.31 3.29 -1.42
CA VAL A 68 -6.54 3.09 -0.64
C VAL A 68 -7.57 2.40 -1.53
N ALA A 69 -7.96 1.19 -1.15
CA ALA A 69 -9.02 0.43 -1.78
C ALA A 69 -10.28 0.57 -0.93
N THR A 70 -11.35 1.15 -1.46
CA THR A 70 -12.58 1.36 -0.68
C THR A 70 -13.53 0.16 -0.71
N THR A 71 -13.45 -0.70 -1.73
CA THR A 71 -14.50 -1.73 -1.93
C THR A 71 -14.07 -3.05 -2.54
N SER A 72 -12.81 -3.26 -2.92
CA SER A 72 -12.38 -4.62 -3.29
C SER A 72 -10.89 -4.80 -3.32
N CYS A 73 -10.49 -5.84 -2.59
CA CYS A 73 -9.66 -6.89 -3.09
C CYS A 73 -10.45 -8.20 -2.95
#